data_AF-A0A2S8PSB0-F1
#
_entry.id   AF-A0A2S8PSB0-F1
#
_cell.length_a   1.000
_cell.length_b   1.000
_cell.length_c   1.000
_cell.angle_alpha   90.00
_cell.angle_beta   90.00
_cell.angle_gamma   90.00
#
_symmetry.space_group_name_H-M   'P 1'
#
loop_
_entity.id
_entity.type
_entity.pdbx_description
1 polymer ?
#
loop_
_entity_poly.entity_id
_entity_poly.type
_entity_poly.pdbx_seq_one_letter_code
_entity_poly.pdbx_strand_id
1 'polypeptide(L)'
;MILRPTKDDYNEGFAKYVSLVPEGNLEEILNGSLNRTTAFYSALTEEKGNYRYAPGKWSLKEVLGHITDNERIMCYRLLRIARGDTTPLRYI
;
A
#
# COMPACT_ATOMS: atom_id res chain seq x y z
N MET A 1 -7.05 5.18 -19.95
CA MET A 1 -5.61 4.95 -19.68
C MET A 1 -5.29 5.63 -18.37
N ILE A 2 -4.83 4.89 -17.36
CA ILE A 2 -4.43 5.49 -16.08
C ILE A 2 -3.05 6.13 -16.32
N LEU A 3 -2.98 7.46 -16.23
CA LEU A 3 -1.75 8.22 -16.40
C LEU A 3 -1.01 8.31 -15.06
N ARG A 4 0.32 8.25 -15.10
CA ARG A 4 1.15 8.53 -13.93
C ARG A 4 0.82 9.95 -13.43
N PRO A 5 0.56 10.15 -12.13
CA PRO A 5 0.25 11.47 -11.61
C PRO A 5 1.46 12.40 -11.76
N THR A 6 1.18 13.65 -12.07
CA THR A 6 2.13 14.76 -12.10
C THR A 6 2.37 15.28 -10.69
N LYS A 7 3.38 16.13 -10.51
CA LYS A 7 3.70 16.71 -9.19
C LYS A 7 2.56 17.59 -8.63
N ASP A 8 1.67 18.07 -9.48
CA ASP A 8 0.53 18.89 -9.08
C ASP A 8 -0.65 18.04 -8.55
N ASP A 9 -0.62 16.71 -8.76
CA ASP A 9 -1.67 15.78 -8.34
C ASP A 9 -1.49 15.27 -6.89
N TYR A 10 -0.34 15.53 -6.25
CA TYR A 10 -0.03 15.05 -4.91
C TYR A 10 0.89 16.00 -4.13
N ASN A 11 0.82 15.93 -2.79
CA ASN A 11 1.74 16.68 -1.92
C ASN A 11 3.19 16.20 -2.07
N GLU A 12 4.15 17.12 -1.95
CA GLU A 12 5.59 16.87 -2.17
C GLU A 12 6.14 15.65 -1.42
N GLY A 13 5.66 15.37 -0.20
CA GLY A 13 6.03 14.20 0.59
C GLY A 13 5.77 12.85 -0.11
N PHE A 14 4.88 12.80 -1.11
CA PHE A 14 4.59 11.60 -1.89
C PHE A 14 5.49 11.41 -3.11
N ALA A 15 6.24 12.44 -3.54
CA ALA A 15 7.05 12.41 -4.75
C ALA A 15 8.03 11.23 -4.77
N LYS A 16 8.66 10.95 -3.61
CA LYS A 16 9.56 9.81 -3.47
C LYS A 16 8.84 8.49 -3.76
N TYR A 17 7.66 8.27 -3.18
CA TYR A 17 6.93 7.01 -3.36
C TYR A 17 6.41 6.84 -4.78
N VAL A 18 5.90 7.91 -5.40
CA VAL A 18 5.47 7.90 -6.81
C VAL A 18 6.65 7.57 -7.73
N SER A 19 7.85 8.07 -7.44
CA SER A 19 9.06 7.78 -8.23
C SER A 19 9.53 6.33 -8.14
N LEU A 20 9.16 5.59 -7.09
CA LEU A 20 9.53 4.18 -6.92
C LEU A 20 8.65 3.24 -7.76
N VAL A 21 7.53 3.71 -8.29
CA VAL A 21 6.67 2.92 -9.18
C VAL A 21 7.30 2.87 -10.57
N PRO A 22 7.60 1.68 -11.13
CA PRO A 22 8.20 1.55 -12.45
C PRO A 22 7.23 2.02 -13.55
N GLU A 23 7.76 2.33 -14.73
CA GLU A 23 6.90 2.60 -15.90
C GLU A 23 6.23 1.30 -16.37
N GLY A 24 4.98 1.41 -16.82
CA GLY A 24 4.23 0.26 -17.34
C GLY A 24 2.72 0.34 -17.07
N ASN A 25 2.04 -0.77 -17.31
CA ASN A 25 0.61 -0.91 -17.01
C ASN A 25 0.42 -1.03 -15.48
N LEU A 26 -0.42 -0.15 -14.91
CA LEU A 26 -0.62 -0.10 -13.46
C LEU A 26 -1.25 -1.39 -12.90
N GLU A 27 -2.19 -2.00 -13.62
CA GLU A 27 -2.83 -3.25 -13.19
C GLU A 27 -1.80 -4.39 -13.14
N GLU A 28 -0.92 -4.48 -14.14
CA GLU A 28 0.18 -5.46 -14.14
C GLU A 28 1.16 -5.23 -12.98
N ILE A 29 1.53 -3.97 -12.72
CA ILE A 29 2.42 -3.60 -11.61
C ILE A 29 1.80 -3.99 -10.26
N LEU A 30 0.52 -3.67 -10.05
CA LEU A 30 -0.21 -3.99 -8.82
C LEU A 30 -0.35 -5.51 -8.64
N ASN A 31 -0.75 -6.24 -9.67
CA ASN A 31 -0.84 -7.70 -9.65
C ASN A 31 0.52 -8.35 -9.37
N GLY A 32 1.60 -7.82 -9.99
CA GLY A 32 2.96 -8.27 -9.71
C GLY A 32 3.38 -8.03 -8.26
N SER A 33 3.00 -6.88 -7.68
CA SER A 33 3.25 -6.58 -6.26
C SER A 33 2.51 -7.52 -5.32
N LEU A 34 1.22 -7.76 -5.59
CA LEU A 34 0.40 -8.70 -4.83
C LEU A 34 1.01 -10.11 -4.84
N ASN A 35 1.41 -10.60 -6.02
CA ASN A 35 1.99 -11.93 -6.18
C ASN A 35 3.31 -12.08 -5.42
N ARG A 36 4.21 -11.08 -5.52
CA ARG A 36 5.50 -11.11 -4.80
C ARG A 36 5.31 -11.06 -3.28
N THR A 37 4.45 -10.16 -2.80
CA THR A 37 4.18 -10.02 -1.37
C THR A 37 3.54 -11.29 -0.81
N THR A 38 2.53 -11.82 -1.48
CA THR A 38 1.86 -13.07 -1.07
C THR A 38 2.86 -14.23 -1.04
N ALA A 39 3.65 -14.42 -2.11
CA ALA A 39 4.64 -15.49 -2.16
C ALA A 39 5.68 -15.37 -1.03
N PHE A 40 6.16 -14.15 -0.74
CA PHE A 40 7.11 -13.92 0.34
C PHE A 40 6.53 -14.33 1.70
N TYR A 41 5.34 -13.84 2.04
CA TYR A 41 4.72 -14.11 3.35
C TYR A 41 4.24 -15.55 3.50
N SER A 42 3.71 -16.17 2.43
CA SER A 42 3.28 -17.56 2.44
C SER A 42 4.45 -18.55 2.61
N ALA A 43 5.68 -18.15 2.28
CA ALA A 43 6.87 -18.96 2.48
C ALA A 43 7.48 -18.85 3.89
N LEU A 44 6.95 -17.96 4.75
CA LEU A 44 7.47 -17.79 6.11
C LEU A 44 6.99 -18.92 7.02
N THR A 45 7.90 -19.41 7.87
CA THR A 45 7.50 -20.19 9.04
C THR A 45 6.84 -19.30 10.08
N GLU A 46 6.09 -19.90 11.01
CA GLU A 46 5.49 -19.17 12.12
C GLU A 46 6.52 -18.39 12.95
N GLU A 47 7.68 -18.98 13.21
CA GLU A 47 8.78 -18.31 13.90
C GLU A 47 9.25 -17.05 13.15
N LYS A 48 9.49 -17.15 11.84
CA LYS A 48 9.91 -16.02 11.00
C LYS A 48 8.83 -14.95 10.91
N GLY A 49 7.55 -15.35 10.80
CA GLY A 49 6.44 -14.40 10.79
C GLY A 49 6.33 -13.58 12.07
N ASN A 50 6.68 -14.18 13.22
CA ASN A 50 6.66 -13.54 14.53
C ASN A 50 7.98 -12.84 14.90
N TYR A 51 9.03 -12.95 14.08
CA TYR A 51 10.33 -12.35 14.33
C TYR A 51 10.26 -10.82 14.41
N ARG A 52 10.97 -10.25 15.38
CA ARG A 52 11.17 -8.81 15.61
C ARG A 52 12.65 -8.56 15.84
N TYR A 53 13.23 -7.56 15.20
CA TYR A 53 14.67 -7.29 15.32
C TYR A 53 15.06 -6.56 16.61
N ALA A 54 14.11 -5.95 17.32
CA ALA A 54 14.33 -5.30 18.60
C ALA A 54 13.01 -5.21 19.42
N PRO A 55 13.09 -5.06 20.75
CA PRO A 55 11.92 -4.80 21.58
C PRO A 55 11.11 -3.60 21.09
N GLY A 56 9.78 -3.73 21.07
CA GLY A 56 8.87 -2.68 20.62
C GLY A 56 8.78 -2.46 19.09
N LYS A 57 9.54 -3.21 18.28
CA LYS A 57 9.44 -3.18 16.81
C LYS A 57 8.42 -4.19 16.30
N TRP A 58 7.79 -3.88 15.17
CA TRP A 58 6.79 -4.76 14.57
C TRP A 58 7.39 -6.10 14.14
N SER A 59 6.59 -7.16 14.27
CA SER A 59 6.89 -8.42 13.60
C SER A 59 6.59 -8.32 12.11
N LEU A 60 7.07 -9.29 11.31
CA LEU A 60 6.72 -9.34 9.89
C LEU A 60 5.20 -9.43 9.70
N LYS A 61 4.49 -10.21 10.53
CA LYS A 61 3.02 -10.30 10.51
C LYS A 61 2.33 -8.96 10.82
N GLU A 62 2.85 -8.19 11.77
CA GLU A 62 2.31 -6.87 12.10
C GLU A 62 2.55 -5.85 10.99
N VAL A 63 3.72 -5.89 10.33
CA VAL A 63 3.98 -5.08 9.13
C VAL A 63 2.98 -5.40 8.03
N LEU A 64 2.73 -6.68 7.76
CA LEU A 64 1.72 -7.10 6.78
C LEU A 64 0.31 -6.60 7.16
N GLY A 65 -0.06 -6.75 8.43
CA GLY A 65 -1.33 -6.23 8.94
C GLY A 65 -1.48 -4.73 8.68
N HIS A 66 -0.46 -3.95 9.02
CA HIS A 66 -0.45 -2.51 8.81
C HIS A 66 -0.58 -2.10 7.33
N ILE A 67 0.12 -2.79 6.43
CA ILE A 67 -0.01 -2.57 4.97
C ILE A 67 -1.45 -2.84 4.54
N THR A 68 -2.02 -3.97 4.98
CA THR A 68 -3.39 -4.36 4.60
C THR A 68 -4.44 -3.39 5.13
N ASP A 69 -4.26 -2.85 6.34
CA ASP A 69 -5.15 -1.83 6.90
C ASP A 69 -5.11 -0.55 6.08
N ASN A 70 -3.92 -0.12 5.65
CA ASN A 70 -3.76 1.05 4.79
C ASN A 70 -4.46 0.85 3.44
N GLU A 71 -4.26 -0.30 2.79
CA GLU A 71 -4.91 -0.65 1.52
C GLU A 71 -6.44 -0.62 1.64
N ARG A 72 -7.00 -1.16 2.73
CA ARG A 72 -8.46 -1.11 2.98
C ARG A 72 -8.97 0.31 3.11
N ILE A 73 -8.25 1.17 3.83
CA ILE A 73 -8.61 2.60 3.97
C ILE A 73 -8.57 3.29 2.61
N MET A 74 -7.54 3.04 1.78
CA MET A 74 -7.42 3.66 0.46
C MET A 74 -8.52 3.17 -0.50
N CYS A 75 -8.81 1.87 -0.51
CA CYS A 75 -9.92 1.30 -1.30
C CYS A 75 -11.28 1.88 -0.88
N TYR A 76 -11.51 2.03 0.43
CA TYR A 76 -12.71 2.67 0.94
C TYR A 76 -12.82 4.13 0.46
N ARG A 77 -11.73 4.91 0.56
CA ARG A 77 -11.69 6.30 0.10
C ARG A 77 -11.95 6.41 -1.40
N LEU A 78 -11.34 5.53 -2.21
CA LEU A 78 -11.58 5.48 -3.65
C LEU A 78 -13.06 5.23 -3.96
N LEU A 79 -13.68 4.26 -3.29
CA LEU A 79 -15.10 3.97 -3.47
C LEU A 79 -15.99 5.16 -3.09
N ARG A 80 -15.68 5.87 -2.01
CA ARG A 80 -16.40 7.07 -1.56
C ARG A 80 -16.35 8.16 -2.61
N ILE A 81 -15.15 8.46 -3.11
CA ILE A 81 -14.94 9.46 -4.17
C ILE A 81 -15.69 9.05 -5.44
N ALA A 82 -15.58 7.79 -5.86
CA ALA A 82 -16.26 7.28 -7.05
C ALA A 82 -17.80 7.37 -6.97
N ARG A 83 -18.37 7.39 -5.76
CA ARG A 83 -19.81 7.57 -5.52
C ARG A 83 -20.24 9.02 -5.28
N GLY A 84 -19.32 9.98 -5.39
CA GLY A 84 -19.60 11.39 -5.15
C GLY A 84 -19.93 11.71 -3.69
N ASP A 85 -19.46 10.89 -2.74
CA ASP A 85 -19.67 11.15 -1.32
C ASP A 85 -18.84 12.35 -0.86
N THR A 86 -19.51 13.36 -0.31
CA THR A 86 -18.90 14.65 0.08
C THR A 86 -18.53 14.75 1.55
N THR A 87 -18.69 13.68 2.34
CA THR A 87 -18.30 13.70 3.75
C THR A 87 -16.78 13.94 3.86
N PRO A 88 -16.32 14.85 4.73
CA PRO A 88 -14.90 15.12 4.88
C PRO A 88 -14.09 13.87 5.22
N LEU A 89 -13.06 13.58 4.43
CA LEU A 89 -12.06 12.58 4.76
C LEU A 89 -11.09 13.18 5.78
N ARG A 90 -11.05 12.64 7.01
CA ARG A 90 -10.08 13.10 8.01
C ARG A 90 -8.66 12.70 7.61
N TYR A 91 -7.72 13.60 7.89
CA TYR A 91 -6.29 13.37 7.73
C TYR A 91 -5.82 12.20 8.61
N ILE A 92 -4.92 11.39 8.06
CA ILE A 92 -3.96 10.58 8.81
C ILE A 92 -2.62 11.27 8.59
#